data_AF-A0A9K3Q0E0-F1
#
_entry.id   AF-A0A9K3Q0E0-F1
#
_cell.length_a   1.000
_cell.length_b   1.000
_cell.length_c   1.000
_cell.angle_alpha   90.00
_cell.angle_beta   90.00
_cell.angle_gamma   90.00
#
_symmetry.space_group_name_H-M   'P 1'
#
loop_
_entity.id
_entity.type
_entity.pdbx_description
1 polymer ?
#
loop_
_entity_poly.entity_id
_entity_poly.type
_entity_poly.pdbx_seq_one_letter_code
_entity_poly.pdbx_strand_id
1 'polypeptide(L)'
;MGNWNPSIYDSSYSTKLPMKAIRQLAGYPDGQSLYFNTRTALDPPQELLRATPMGQWVYEAHENVGRRCAESGSSKHQTAYQVLCFFVDLNRIFLQDAAAMICLFPERRRHKMYDEIPVFNHELWQPFVEEMKLKLETEECPFNAKLEAVLPSVHQWHQANQQAVADLVRETKEMKKTIQNDLQSLRQENVDFRRSIVMACAALTKTLEAHAGSVVPEVAGLEELSALMEASSPSTSPRFRPDQQINEDPPVDSRPFIMHPKHASIHNMYCEWHGISPFADPQGGVVGRNKTHGNKWRNEFNPNHYSRTSRIMKAVDHIISSDNLTWQNAVARLEPLYDRSGKSLSKMVELLVDEGLLTKGKPRGAKRKAIEAGIGVENI
;
A
#
# COMPACT_ATOMS: atom_id res chain seq x y z
N MET A 1 -18.98 -16.37 12.60
CA MET A 1 -18.31 -15.21 11.98
C MET A 1 -19.26 -14.00 11.98
N GLY A 2 -19.66 -13.47 13.14
CA GLY A 2 -20.76 -12.49 13.23
C GLY A 2 -20.38 -11.03 12.95
N ASN A 3 -19.09 -10.68 13.01
CA ASN A 3 -18.61 -9.28 12.91
C ASN A 3 -17.66 -9.05 11.72
N TRP A 4 -17.58 -9.99 10.78
CA TRP A 4 -16.79 -9.79 9.57
C TRP A 4 -17.64 -9.03 8.55
N ASN A 5 -17.05 -8.04 7.88
CA ASN A 5 -17.71 -7.38 6.77
C ASN A 5 -17.99 -8.42 5.68
N PRO A 6 -19.26 -8.76 5.38
CA PRO A 6 -19.61 -9.81 4.42
C PRO A 6 -18.98 -9.58 3.05
N SER A 7 -18.80 -8.32 2.67
CA SER A 7 -18.21 -7.94 1.39
C SER A 7 -16.76 -8.38 1.21
N ILE A 8 -16.00 -8.54 2.29
CA ILE A 8 -14.61 -9.04 2.23
C ILE A 8 -14.60 -10.51 1.88
N TYR A 9 -15.57 -11.28 2.40
CA TYR A 9 -15.70 -12.69 2.07
C TYR A 9 -16.06 -12.87 0.60
N ASP A 10 -17.10 -12.18 0.14
CA ASP A 10 -17.60 -12.29 -1.24
C ASP A 10 -16.60 -11.77 -2.29
N SER A 11 -15.81 -10.75 -1.96
CA SER A 11 -14.78 -10.22 -2.88
C SER A 11 -13.49 -11.04 -2.91
N SER A 12 -13.16 -11.73 -1.82
CA SER A 12 -11.88 -12.44 -1.69
C SER A 12 -12.01 -13.95 -1.93
N TYR A 13 -13.20 -14.53 -1.81
CA TYR A 13 -13.46 -15.97 -1.87
C TYR A 13 -14.72 -16.28 -2.67
N SER A 14 -14.67 -17.28 -3.56
CA SER A 14 -15.87 -17.72 -4.30
C SER A 14 -16.79 -18.60 -3.46
N THR A 15 -16.24 -19.45 -2.58
CA THR A 15 -17.00 -20.30 -1.65
C THR A 15 -16.09 -20.93 -0.59
N LYS A 16 -14.89 -21.40 -1.00
CA LYS A 16 -13.84 -21.95 -0.11
C LYS A 16 -12.41 -21.67 -0.55
N LEU A 17 -12.23 -21.11 -1.75
CA LEU A 17 -10.94 -20.90 -2.37
C LEU A 17 -10.70 -19.40 -2.60
N PRO A 18 -9.47 -18.90 -2.38
CA PRO A 18 -9.14 -17.51 -2.66
C PRO A 18 -9.28 -17.18 -4.14
N MET A 19 -10.02 -16.12 -4.47
CA MET A 19 -10.24 -15.69 -5.86
C MET A 19 -8.93 -15.35 -6.58
N LYS A 20 -7.97 -14.77 -5.87
CA LYS A 20 -6.64 -14.50 -6.41
C LYS A 20 -5.95 -15.77 -6.91
N ALA A 21 -5.99 -16.85 -6.13
CA ALA A 21 -5.34 -18.11 -6.50
C ALA A 21 -6.04 -18.76 -7.72
N ILE A 22 -7.37 -18.77 -7.74
CA ILE A 22 -8.15 -19.28 -8.88
C ILE A 22 -7.79 -18.52 -10.16
N ARG A 23 -7.76 -17.19 -10.11
CA ARG A 23 -7.44 -16.33 -11.26
C ARG A 23 -6.01 -16.53 -11.75
N GLN A 24 -5.04 -16.57 -10.83
CA GLN A 24 -3.64 -16.84 -11.19
C GLN A 24 -3.50 -18.20 -11.89
N LEU A 25 -4.14 -19.25 -11.37
CA LEU A 25 -4.14 -20.57 -12.00
C LEU A 25 -4.84 -20.59 -13.36
N ALA A 26 -5.88 -19.78 -13.53
CA ALA A 26 -6.58 -19.61 -14.80
C ALA A 26 -5.83 -18.68 -15.80
N GLY A 27 -4.63 -18.21 -15.46
CA GLY A 27 -3.77 -17.43 -16.36
C GLY A 27 -4.05 -15.93 -16.37
N TYR A 28 -4.83 -15.41 -15.41
CA TYR A 28 -5.09 -13.97 -15.31
C TYR A 28 -3.83 -13.23 -14.81
N PRO A 29 -3.49 -12.07 -15.39
CA PRO A 29 -2.32 -11.30 -14.97
C PRO A 29 -2.44 -10.82 -13.52
N ASP A 30 -1.30 -10.82 -12.83
CA ASP A 30 -1.24 -10.49 -11.42
C ASP A 30 -1.61 -9.02 -11.16
N GLY A 31 -2.49 -8.78 -10.18
CA GLY A 31 -2.92 -7.42 -9.81
C GLY A 31 -4.18 -6.91 -10.51
N GLN A 32 -4.70 -7.59 -11.55
CA GLN A 32 -6.00 -7.24 -12.13
C GLN A 32 -7.15 -7.89 -11.33
N SER A 33 -7.91 -7.06 -10.61
CA SER A 33 -9.11 -7.50 -9.88
C SER A 33 -10.32 -7.71 -10.79
N LEU A 34 -10.26 -7.22 -12.02
CA LEU A 34 -11.36 -7.21 -12.98
C LEU A 34 -10.80 -7.58 -14.35
N TYR A 35 -11.48 -8.50 -15.02
CA TYR A 35 -11.14 -8.93 -16.36
C TYR A 35 -12.42 -8.90 -17.18
N PHE A 36 -12.36 -8.22 -18.31
CA PHE A 36 -13.46 -8.13 -19.24
C PHE A 36 -13.24 -9.15 -20.35
N ASN A 37 -14.22 -10.03 -20.55
CA ASN A 37 -14.18 -11.01 -21.62
C ASN A 37 -15.22 -10.65 -22.67
N THR A 38 -14.80 -9.99 -23.75
CA THR A 38 -15.67 -9.47 -24.81
C THR A 38 -16.55 -10.55 -25.43
N ARG A 39 -16.06 -11.80 -25.54
CA ARG A 39 -16.84 -12.90 -26.13
C ARG A 39 -18.07 -13.29 -25.30
N THR A 40 -18.12 -12.92 -24.03
CA THR A 40 -19.26 -13.19 -23.14
C THR A 40 -20.34 -12.11 -23.19
N ALA A 41 -20.10 -11.01 -23.91
CA ALA A 41 -21.04 -9.90 -24.04
C ALA A 41 -22.23 -10.21 -24.96
N LEU A 42 -22.12 -11.26 -25.77
CA LEU A 42 -23.10 -11.64 -26.77
C LEU A 42 -23.68 -13.02 -26.46
N ASP A 43 -24.99 -13.08 -26.23
CA ASP A 43 -25.69 -14.33 -25.94
C ASP A 43 -26.15 -15.02 -27.23
N PRO A 44 -25.81 -16.30 -27.45
CA PRO A 44 -26.28 -17.02 -28.63
C PRO A 44 -27.80 -17.17 -28.65
N PRO A 45 -28.45 -17.08 -29.83
CA PRO A 45 -29.89 -17.31 -29.95
C PRO A 45 -30.33 -18.66 -29.40
N GLN A 46 -31.54 -18.71 -28.81
CA GLN A 46 -32.01 -19.92 -28.16
C GLN A 46 -32.22 -21.08 -29.15
N GLU A 47 -32.61 -20.81 -30.41
CA GLU A 47 -32.70 -21.87 -31.42
C GLU A 47 -31.32 -22.46 -31.71
N LEU A 48 -30.29 -21.62 -31.82
CA LEU A 48 -28.91 -22.05 -32.06
C LEU A 48 -28.37 -22.87 -30.88
N LEU A 49 -28.66 -22.44 -29.64
CA LEU A 49 -28.30 -23.18 -28.42
C LEU A 49 -28.94 -24.56 -28.39
N ARG A 50 -30.20 -24.70 -28.81
CA ARG A 50 -30.92 -25.99 -28.87
C ARG A 50 -30.46 -26.89 -30.00
N ALA A 51 -29.89 -26.32 -31.07
CA ALA A 51 -29.36 -27.06 -32.21
C ALA A 51 -28.01 -27.76 -31.91
N THR A 52 -27.33 -27.44 -30.81
CA THR A 52 -26.11 -28.16 -30.42
C THR A 52 -26.43 -29.58 -29.92
N PRO A 53 -25.50 -30.56 -30.03
CA PRO A 53 -25.71 -31.89 -29.49
C PRO A 53 -26.05 -31.92 -27.98
N MET A 54 -25.52 -30.96 -27.21
CA MET A 54 -25.84 -30.81 -25.79
C MET A 54 -27.20 -30.14 -25.58
N GLY A 55 -27.50 -29.12 -26.39
CA GLY A 55 -28.73 -28.33 -26.38
C GLY A 55 -29.99 -29.14 -26.58
N GLN A 56 -29.90 -30.19 -27.39
CA GLN A 56 -31.05 -31.06 -27.72
C GLN A 56 -31.72 -31.68 -26.49
N TRP A 57 -30.99 -31.88 -25.38
CA TRP A 57 -31.53 -32.49 -24.17
C TRP A 57 -31.38 -31.62 -22.92
N VAL A 58 -30.32 -30.80 -22.83
CA VAL A 58 -29.95 -30.15 -21.56
C VAL A 58 -30.97 -29.13 -21.09
N TYR A 59 -31.58 -28.35 -21.99
CA TYR A 59 -32.52 -27.30 -21.61
C TYR A 59 -33.84 -27.87 -21.09
N GLU A 60 -34.35 -28.92 -21.75
CA GLU A 60 -35.56 -29.62 -21.28
C GLU A 60 -35.29 -30.35 -19.96
N ALA A 61 -34.15 -31.03 -19.84
CA ALA A 61 -33.76 -31.69 -18.60
C ALA A 61 -33.63 -30.68 -17.45
N HIS A 62 -32.99 -29.52 -17.69
CA HIS A 62 -32.82 -28.44 -16.71
C HIS A 62 -34.18 -27.91 -16.23
N GLU A 63 -35.11 -27.64 -17.14
CA GLU A 63 -36.45 -27.16 -16.80
C GLU A 63 -37.24 -28.19 -15.99
N ASN A 64 -37.24 -29.45 -16.43
CA ASN A 64 -37.98 -30.53 -15.78
C ASN A 64 -37.46 -30.82 -14.36
N VAL A 65 -36.13 -30.85 -14.18
CA VAL A 65 -35.53 -31.03 -12.85
C VAL A 65 -35.74 -29.80 -11.98
N GLY A 66 -35.63 -28.59 -12.53
CA GLY A 66 -35.92 -27.35 -11.82
C GLY A 66 -37.34 -27.29 -11.26
N ARG A 67 -38.33 -27.70 -12.06
CA ARG A 67 -39.73 -27.80 -11.62
C ARG A 67 -39.90 -28.76 -10.44
N ARG A 68 -39.28 -29.95 -10.51
CA ARG A 68 -39.31 -30.95 -9.43
C ARG A 68 -38.60 -30.48 -8.15
N CYS A 69 -37.53 -29.70 -8.28
CA CYS A 69 -36.87 -29.06 -7.13
C CYS A 69 -37.81 -28.07 -6.45
N ALA A 70 -38.53 -27.25 -7.22
CA ALA A 70 -39.47 -26.27 -6.69
C ALA A 70 -40.70 -26.93 -6.00
N GLU A 71 -41.24 -27.99 -6.60
CA GLU A 71 -42.43 -28.69 -6.10
C GLU A 71 -42.19 -29.51 -4.84
N SER A 72 -41.04 -30.18 -4.70
CA SER A 72 -40.82 -31.11 -3.58
C SER A 72 -40.36 -30.43 -2.29
N GLY A 73 -39.91 -29.17 -2.33
CA GLY A 73 -39.29 -28.47 -1.19
C GLY A 73 -38.05 -29.17 -0.60
N SER A 74 -37.58 -30.25 -1.25
CA SER A 74 -36.53 -31.14 -0.78
C SER A 74 -35.27 -30.97 -1.63
N SER A 75 -34.10 -31.07 -0.99
CA SER A 75 -32.78 -30.99 -1.65
C SER A 75 -32.44 -32.21 -2.52
N LYS A 76 -33.35 -33.19 -2.66
CA LYS A 76 -33.13 -34.48 -3.32
C LYS A 76 -32.58 -34.36 -4.75
N HIS A 77 -32.96 -33.32 -5.48
CA HIS A 77 -32.56 -33.11 -6.88
C HIS A 77 -31.59 -31.93 -7.06
N GLN A 78 -31.12 -31.31 -5.97
CA GLN A 78 -30.32 -30.08 -6.05
C GLN A 78 -28.99 -30.30 -6.78
N THR A 79 -28.30 -31.41 -6.53
CA THR A 79 -27.03 -31.71 -7.23
C THR A 79 -27.25 -31.88 -8.73
N ALA A 80 -28.28 -32.63 -9.14
CA ALA A 80 -28.61 -32.82 -10.55
C ALA A 80 -28.96 -31.48 -11.22
N TYR A 81 -29.73 -30.63 -10.53
CA TYR A 81 -30.06 -29.29 -11.02
C TYR A 81 -28.80 -28.44 -11.25
N GLN A 82 -27.87 -28.39 -10.28
CA GLN A 82 -26.63 -27.61 -10.42
C GLN A 82 -25.72 -28.13 -11.55
N VAL A 83 -25.66 -29.45 -11.76
CA VAL A 83 -24.94 -30.02 -12.90
C VAL A 83 -25.59 -29.62 -14.23
N LEU A 84 -26.92 -29.55 -14.29
CA LEU A 84 -27.63 -29.08 -15.47
C LEU A 84 -27.41 -27.59 -15.72
N CYS A 85 -27.36 -26.75 -14.68
CA CYS A 85 -26.97 -25.33 -14.81
C CYS A 85 -25.56 -25.22 -15.44
N PHE A 86 -24.61 -26.02 -14.93
CA PHE A 86 -23.25 -26.06 -15.49
C PHE A 86 -23.24 -26.44 -16.97
N PHE A 87 -24.02 -27.44 -17.40
CA PHE A 87 -24.08 -27.81 -18.82
C PHE A 87 -24.77 -26.75 -19.69
N VAL A 88 -25.79 -26.06 -19.16
CA VAL A 88 -26.41 -24.91 -19.85
C VAL A 88 -25.38 -23.80 -20.09
N ASP A 89 -24.58 -23.47 -19.08
CA ASP A 89 -23.52 -22.46 -19.19
C ASP A 89 -22.41 -22.92 -20.15
N LEU A 90 -22.00 -24.18 -20.05
CA LEU A 90 -20.97 -24.76 -20.92
C LEU A 90 -21.41 -24.74 -22.40
N ASN A 91 -22.68 -25.03 -22.69
CA ASN A 91 -23.21 -24.99 -24.05
C ASN A 91 -23.19 -23.56 -24.63
N ARG A 92 -23.50 -22.55 -23.81
CA ARG A 92 -23.40 -21.14 -24.19
C ARG A 92 -21.96 -20.76 -24.52
N ILE A 93 -21.04 -21.08 -23.61
CA ILE A 93 -19.61 -20.79 -23.77
C ILE A 93 -19.04 -21.49 -25.01
N PHE A 94 -19.46 -22.72 -25.28
CA PHE A 94 -19.02 -23.46 -26.47
C PHE A 94 -19.30 -22.69 -27.77
N LEU A 95 -20.52 -22.16 -27.95
CA LEU A 95 -20.86 -21.39 -29.15
C LEU A 95 -20.12 -20.04 -29.20
N GLN A 96 -20.06 -19.32 -28.08
CA GLN A 96 -19.33 -18.06 -27.97
C GLN A 96 -17.85 -18.23 -28.35
N ASP A 97 -17.20 -19.25 -27.80
CA ASP A 97 -15.78 -19.53 -28.04
C ASP A 97 -15.53 -20.03 -29.46
N ALA A 98 -16.42 -20.85 -30.02
CA ALA A 98 -16.32 -21.30 -31.40
C ALA A 98 -16.42 -20.13 -32.39
N ALA A 99 -17.36 -19.20 -32.17
CA ALA A 99 -17.50 -18.01 -33.02
C ALA A 99 -16.28 -17.09 -32.89
N ALA A 100 -15.90 -16.75 -31.66
CA ALA A 100 -14.73 -15.92 -31.40
C ALA A 100 -13.44 -16.53 -31.98
N MET A 101 -13.30 -17.86 -31.94
CA MET A 101 -12.14 -18.55 -32.47
C MET A 101 -11.98 -18.35 -33.98
N ILE A 102 -13.05 -18.43 -34.77
CA ILE A 102 -12.97 -18.22 -36.22
C ILE A 102 -12.92 -16.73 -36.61
N CYS A 103 -13.37 -15.82 -35.73
CA CYS A 103 -13.18 -14.38 -35.92
C CYS A 103 -11.72 -13.97 -35.71
N LEU A 104 -11.11 -14.41 -34.60
CA LEU A 104 -9.73 -14.07 -34.23
C LEU A 104 -8.69 -14.86 -35.02
N PHE A 105 -9.03 -16.09 -35.43
CA PHE A 105 -8.13 -17.02 -36.10
C PHE A 105 -8.84 -17.70 -37.29
N PRO A 106 -9.03 -16.98 -38.42
CA PRO A 106 -9.82 -17.46 -39.55
C PRO A 106 -9.33 -18.80 -40.14
N GLU A 107 -8.03 -19.11 -40.03
CA GLU A 107 -7.46 -20.38 -40.48
C GLU A 107 -8.04 -21.61 -39.76
N ARG A 108 -8.54 -21.43 -38.52
CA ARG A 108 -9.12 -22.50 -37.70
C ARG A 108 -10.50 -22.95 -38.18
N ARG A 109 -11.14 -22.19 -39.08
CA ARG A 109 -12.40 -22.58 -39.72
C ARG A 109 -12.30 -23.93 -40.46
N ARG A 110 -11.08 -24.32 -40.89
CA ARG A 110 -10.82 -25.60 -41.56
C ARG A 110 -10.81 -26.82 -40.63
N HIS A 111 -10.99 -26.61 -39.32
CA HIS A 111 -11.01 -27.71 -38.37
C HIS A 111 -12.31 -28.53 -38.52
N LYS A 112 -12.19 -29.87 -38.57
CA LYS A 112 -13.29 -30.81 -38.81
C LYS A 112 -14.53 -30.59 -37.95
N MET A 113 -14.35 -30.11 -36.72
CA MET A 113 -15.46 -29.74 -35.82
C MET A 113 -16.50 -28.83 -36.50
N TYR A 114 -16.06 -27.85 -37.30
CA TYR A 114 -16.97 -26.91 -37.98
C TYR A 114 -17.76 -27.54 -39.14
N ASP A 115 -17.25 -28.63 -39.71
CA ASP A 115 -17.91 -29.37 -40.77
C ASP A 115 -18.83 -30.48 -40.21
N GLU A 116 -18.40 -31.15 -39.14
CA GLU A 116 -19.05 -32.35 -38.60
C GLU A 116 -20.17 -32.04 -37.59
N ILE A 117 -20.09 -30.92 -36.85
CA ILE A 117 -21.13 -30.58 -35.86
C ILE A 117 -22.26 -29.79 -36.54
N PRO A 118 -23.51 -30.30 -36.55
CA PRO A 118 -24.60 -29.72 -37.34
C PRO A 118 -24.94 -28.26 -37.03
N VAL A 119 -24.71 -27.81 -35.78
CA VAL A 119 -25.05 -26.44 -35.35
C VAL A 119 -24.32 -25.36 -36.16
N PHE A 120 -23.13 -25.67 -36.70
CA PHE A 120 -22.35 -24.71 -37.49
C PHE A 120 -22.86 -24.56 -38.93
N ASN A 121 -23.72 -25.46 -39.38
CA ASN A 121 -24.45 -25.35 -40.64
C ASN A 121 -25.84 -24.71 -40.46
N HIS A 122 -26.20 -24.31 -39.24
CA HIS A 122 -27.48 -23.66 -38.94
C HIS A 122 -27.54 -22.25 -39.54
N GLU A 123 -28.71 -21.83 -40.03
CA GLU A 123 -28.90 -20.53 -40.68
C GLU A 123 -28.52 -19.34 -39.77
N LEU A 124 -28.75 -19.49 -38.46
CA LEU A 124 -28.42 -18.49 -37.44
C LEU A 124 -26.94 -18.46 -37.05
N TRP A 125 -26.12 -19.42 -37.48
CA TRP A 125 -24.69 -19.46 -37.11
C TRP A 125 -23.91 -18.29 -37.71
N GLN A 126 -24.04 -18.06 -39.02
CA GLN A 126 -23.27 -16.98 -39.69
C GLN A 126 -23.64 -15.58 -39.16
N PRO A 127 -24.94 -15.22 -38.98
CA PRO A 127 -25.31 -13.95 -38.34
C PRO A 127 -24.68 -13.77 -36.95
N PHE A 128 -24.69 -14.82 -36.12
CA PHE A 128 -24.08 -14.80 -34.80
C PHE A 128 -22.55 -14.58 -34.85
N VAL A 129 -21.86 -15.20 -35.81
CA VAL A 129 -20.41 -15.03 -36.02
C VAL A 129 -20.08 -13.60 -36.45
N GLU A 130 -20.85 -13.01 -37.36
CA GLU A 130 -20.64 -11.62 -37.78
C GLU A 130 -20.91 -10.62 -36.64
N GLU A 131 -21.93 -10.86 -35.82
CA GLU A 131 -22.20 -10.04 -34.64
C GLU A 131 -21.09 -10.17 -33.59
N MET A 132 -20.59 -11.39 -33.35
CA MET A 132 -19.41 -11.64 -32.50
C MET A 132 -18.18 -10.90 -33.02
N LYS A 133 -17.93 -10.93 -34.33
CA LYS A 133 -16.81 -10.21 -34.95
C LYS A 133 -16.92 -8.71 -34.70
N LEU A 134 -18.10 -8.14 -34.96
CA LEU A 134 -18.36 -6.72 -34.71
C LEU A 134 -18.10 -6.36 -33.24
N LYS A 135 -18.55 -7.18 -32.29
CA LYS A 135 -18.32 -6.97 -30.86
C LYS A 135 -16.84 -7.02 -30.48
N LEU A 136 -16.11 -8.01 -30.99
CA LEU A 136 -14.67 -8.12 -30.73
C LEU A 136 -13.87 -6.92 -31.27
N GLU A 137 -14.32 -6.30 -32.36
CA GLU A 137 -13.66 -5.12 -32.96
C GLU A 137 -14.05 -3.79 -32.30
N THR A 138 -15.28 -3.67 -31.78
CA THR A 138 -15.84 -2.39 -31.32
C THR A 138 -15.92 -2.23 -29.80
N GLU A 139 -15.91 -3.32 -29.05
CA GLU A 139 -16.21 -3.27 -27.62
C GLU A 139 -14.96 -2.95 -26.79
N GLU A 140 -14.91 -1.70 -26.35
CA GLU A 140 -13.91 -1.26 -25.36
C GLU A 140 -14.27 -1.76 -23.97
N CYS A 141 -13.23 -2.06 -23.19
CA CYS A 141 -13.38 -2.45 -21.80
C CYS A 141 -14.18 -1.37 -21.05
N PRO A 142 -15.34 -1.67 -20.44
CA PRO A 142 -16.19 -0.66 -19.79
C PRO A 142 -15.51 0.05 -18.62
N PHE A 143 -14.41 -0.50 -18.11
CA PHE A 143 -13.56 0.14 -17.11
C PHE A 143 -12.70 1.26 -17.71
N ASN A 144 -12.20 1.10 -18.94
CA ASN A 144 -11.46 2.15 -19.63
C ASN A 144 -12.39 3.33 -19.95
N ALA A 145 -13.59 3.05 -20.48
CA ALA A 145 -14.60 4.06 -20.74
C ALA A 145 -15.00 4.86 -19.48
N LYS A 146 -15.12 4.19 -18.32
CA LYS A 146 -15.38 4.85 -17.03
C LYS A 146 -14.19 5.67 -16.53
N LEU A 147 -12.96 5.19 -16.72
CA LEU A 147 -11.76 5.94 -16.34
C LEU A 147 -11.67 7.22 -17.17
N GLU A 148 -11.85 7.11 -18.49
CA GLU A 148 -11.85 8.25 -19.41
C GLU A 148 -12.94 9.28 -19.08
N ALA A 149 -14.13 8.83 -18.68
CA ALA A 149 -15.19 9.74 -18.26
C ALA A 149 -14.85 10.52 -16.96
N VAL A 150 -14.03 9.94 -16.08
CA VAL A 150 -13.69 10.54 -14.77
C VAL A 150 -12.42 11.42 -14.84
N LEU A 151 -11.53 11.16 -15.82
CA LEU A 151 -10.29 11.90 -15.99
C LEU A 151 -10.47 13.43 -16.13
N PRO A 152 -11.44 13.96 -16.91
CA PRO A 152 -11.67 15.39 -17.01
C PRO A 152 -12.02 16.04 -15.68
N SER A 153 -12.90 15.40 -14.89
CA SER A 153 -13.30 15.92 -13.58
C SER A 153 -12.16 15.89 -12.57
N VAL A 154 -11.35 14.83 -12.57
CA VAL A 154 -10.14 14.73 -11.74
C VAL A 154 -9.13 15.79 -12.14
N HIS A 155 -8.94 16.02 -13.45
CA HIS A 155 -8.04 17.05 -13.96
C HIS A 155 -8.49 18.45 -13.54
N GLN A 156 -9.79 18.75 -13.65
CA GLN A 156 -10.36 20.01 -13.22
C GLN A 156 -10.18 20.24 -11.71
N TRP A 157 -10.42 19.22 -10.89
CA TRP A 157 -10.19 19.30 -9.45
C TRP A 157 -8.71 19.52 -9.11
N HIS A 158 -7.81 18.81 -9.80
CA HIS A 158 -6.38 18.97 -9.62
C HIS A 158 -5.92 20.39 -9.98
N GLN A 159 -6.42 20.98 -11.07
CA GLN A 159 -6.12 22.36 -11.44
C GLN A 159 -6.64 23.35 -10.40
N ALA A 160 -7.88 23.20 -9.95
CA ALA A 160 -8.45 24.06 -8.90
C ALA A 160 -7.64 23.98 -7.59
N ASN A 161 -7.18 22.78 -7.23
CA ASN A 161 -6.37 22.58 -6.03
C ASN A 161 -4.95 23.17 -6.18
N GLN A 162 -4.33 23.04 -7.36
CA GLN A 162 -3.05 23.72 -7.65
C GLN A 162 -3.17 25.24 -7.54
N GLN A 163 -4.27 25.81 -8.05
CA GLN A 163 -4.54 27.24 -7.94
C GLN A 163 -4.72 27.67 -6.49
N ALA A 164 -5.53 26.95 -5.70
CA ALA A 164 -5.73 27.25 -4.29
C ALA A 164 -4.42 27.17 -3.48
N VAL A 165 -3.56 26.19 -3.75
CA VAL A 165 -2.24 26.10 -3.12
C VAL A 165 -1.34 27.27 -3.54
N ALA A 166 -1.36 27.68 -4.80
CA ALA A 166 -0.60 28.84 -5.27
C ALA A 166 -1.04 30.13 -4.58
N ASP A 167 -2.36 30.30 -4.38
CA ASP A 167 -2.92 31.44 -3.67
C ASP A 167 -2.53 31.46 -2.18
N LEU A 168 -2.58 30.31 -1.49
CA LEU A 168 -2.09 30.20 -0.11
C LEU A 168 -0.59 30.51 0.01
N VAL A 169 0.23 30.08 -0.96
CA VAL A 169 1.66 30.40 -0.99
C VAL A 169 1.88 31.91 -1.18
N ARG A 170 1.02 32.58 -1.93
CA ARG A 170 1.06 34.04 -2.10
C ARG A 170 0.65 34.76 -0.80
N GLU A 171 -0.47 34.38 -0.19
CA GLU A 171 -0.94 34.96 1.08
C GLU A 171 0.08 34.79 2.21
N THR A 172 0.70 33.62 2.32
CA THR A 172 1.75 33.38 3.32
C THR A 172 3.01 34.23 3.08
N LYS A 173 3.38 34.48 1.83
CA LYS A 173 4.47 35.42 1.50
C LYS A 173 4.11 36.86 1.86
N GLU A 174 2.87 37.28 1.61
CA GLU A 174 2.38 38.60 1.97
C GLU A 174 2.33 38.78 3.49
N MET A 175 1.78 37.81 4.22
CA MET A 175 1.74 37.81 5.68
C MET A 175 3.15 37.87 6.28
N LYS A 176 4.11 37.11 5.74
CA LYS A 176 5.51 37.18 6.16
C LYS A 176 6.09 38.59 5.97
N LYS A 177 5.76 39.25 4.86
CA LYS A 177 6.21 40.63 4.58
C LYS A 177 5.60 41.62 5.57
N THR A 178 4.30 41.50 5.87
CA THR A 178 3.62 42.33 6.87
C THR A 178 4.27 42.17 8.26
N ILE A 179 4.47 40.93 8.71
CA ILE A 179 5.13 40.64 10.00
C ILE A 179 6.55 41.22 10.04
N GLN A 180 7.30 41.13 8.93
CA GLN A 180 8.64 41.72 8.86
C GLN A 180 8.61 43.25 8.98
N ASN A 181 7.64 43.91 8.35
CA ASN A 181 7.48 45.35 8.43
C ASN A 181 7.07 45.79 9.85
N ASP A 182 6.13 45.07 10.49
CA ASP A 182 5.67 45.36 11.85
C ASP A 182 6.80 45.15 12.88
N LEU A 183 7.63 44.14 12.70
CA LEU A 183 8.83 43.96 13.54
C LEU A 183 9.84 45.09 13.36
N GLN A 184 9.97 45.64 12.16
CA GLN A 184 10.84 46.79 11.91
C GLN A 184 10.28 48.07 12.53
N SER A 185 8.98 48.32 12.44
CA SER A 185 8.34 49.50 13.05
C SER A 185 8.44 49.45 14.58
N LEU A 186 8.12 48.31 15.21
CA LEU A 186 8.26 48.12 16.66
C LEU A 186 9.71 48.33 17.13
N ARG A 187 10.69 47.90 16.34
CA ARG A 187 12.10 48.13 16.65
C ARG A 187 12.44 49.61 16.63
N GLN A 188 11.93 50.35 15.66
CA GLN A 188 12.14 51.79 15.53
C GLN A 188 11.47 52.56 16.68
N GLU A 189 10.21 52.23 17.00
CA GLU A 189 9.48 52.83 18.13
C GLU A 189 10.21 52.59 19.46
N ASN A 190 10.78 51.41 19.67
CA ASN A 190 11.54 51.10 20.89
C ASN A 190 12.85 51.93 20.98
N VAL A 191 13.53 52.15 19.84
CA VAL A 191 14.71 53.04 19.77
C VAL A 191 14.31 54.48 20.10
N ASP A 192 13.19 54.96 19.53
CA ASP A 192 12.72 56.33 19.76
C ASP A 192 12.22 56.54 21.20
N PHE A 193 11.55 55.54 21.79
CA PHE A 193 11.16 55.53 23.19
C PHE A 193 12.38 55.58 24.12
N ARG A 194 13.41 54.78 23.84
CA ARG A 194 14.67 54.81 24.61
C ARG A 194 15.36 56.17 24.50
N ARG A 195 15.41 56.76 23.31
CA ARG A 195 15.95 58.12 23.11
C ARG A 195 15.15 59.16 23.91
N SER A 196 13.83 59.04 23.95
CA SER A 196 12.96 59.91 24.75
C SER A 196 13.25 59.82 26.25
N ILE A 197 13.43 58.61 26.80
CA ILE A 197 13.81 58.40 28.20
C ILE A 197 15.15 59.06 28.52
N VAL A 198 16.17 58.84 27.69
CA VAL A 198 17.50 59.43 27.90
C VAL A 198 17.41 60.96 27.91
N MET A 199 16.65 61.55 26.99
CA MET A 199 16.42 63.00 26.93
C MET A 199 15.69 63.52 28.17
N ALA A 200 14.67 62.81 28.66
CA ALA A 200 13.93 63.18 29.86
C ALA A 200 14.81 63.11 31.13
N CYS A 201 15.63 62.06 31.27
CA CYS A 201 16.59 61.93 32.37
C CYS A 201 17.63 63.06 32.34
N ALA A 202 18.20 63.38 31.17
CA ALA A 202 19.17 64.47 31.03
C ALA A 202 18.56 65.85 31.38
N ALA A 203 17.28 66.08 31.05
CA ALA A 203 16.57 67.30 31.42
C ALA A 203 16.31 67.39 32.94
N LEU A 204 16.05 66.24 33.59
CA LEU A 204 15.88 66.16 35.04
C LEU A 204 17.20 66.45 35.78
N THR A 205 18.31 65.91 35.29
CA THR A 205 19.65 66.17 35.87
C THR A 205 20.00 67.66 35.81
N LYS A 206 19.76 68.32 34.66
CA LYS A 206 20.00 69.76 34.52
C LYS A 206 19.14 70.62 35.44
N THR A 207 17.89 70.23 35.69
CA THR A 207 17.01 70.99 36.61
C THR A 207 17.38 70.79 38.08
N LEU A 208 17.88 69.61 38.45
CA LEU A 208 18.45 69.32 39.77
C LEU A 208 19.78 70.06 40.01
N GLU A 209 20.67 70.10 39.02
CA GLU A 209 21.92 70.88 39.07
C GLU A 209 21.65 72.39 39.20
N ALA A 210 20.57 72.91 38.60
CA ALA A 210 20.17 74.31 38.73
C ALA A 210 19.58 74.67 40.09
N HIS A 211 19.12 73.68 40.89
CA HIS A 211 18.49 73.90 42.20
C HIS A 211 19.37 73.51 43.40
N ALA A 212 20.42 72.72 43.20
CA ALA A 212 21.33 72.29 44.27
C ALA A 212 22.64 73.08 44.22
N GLY A 213 22.78 74.08 45.10
CA GLY A 213 24.08 74.69 45.38
C GLY A 213 25.04 73.65 45.97
N SER A 214 26.11 73.34 45.20
CA SER A 214 27.37 72.73 45.63
C SER A 214 27.30 71.71 46.78
N VAL A 215 27.02 70.45 46.47
CA VAL A 215 27.65 69.29 47.12
C VAL A 215 27.84 68.21 46.04
N VAL A 216 29.07 67.75 45.85
CA VAL A 216 29.40 66.62 44.97
C VAL A 216 28.93 65.32 45.64
N PRO A 217 28.22 64.46 44.89
CA PRO A 217 28.45 63.03 45.00
C PRO A 217 28.98 62.50 43.66
N GLU A 218 30.03 61.71 43.77
CA GLU A 218 30.63 60.89 42.72
C GLU A 218 29.57 59.92 42.17
N VAL A 219 28.99 60.25 41.02
CA VAL A 219 28.09 59.35 40.26
C VAL A 219 28.94 58.52 39.31
N ALA A 220 29.74 57.62 39.88
CA ALA A 220 30.25 56.47 39.17
C ALA A 220 29.10 55.46 39.02
N GLY A 221 28.37 55.51 37.90
CA GLY A 221 27.26 54.56 37.69
C GLY A 221 26.39 54.73 36.44
N LEU A 222 26.69 55.67 35.53
CA LEU A 222 25.87 55.88 34.32
C LEU A 222 26.56 55.51 33.00
N GLU A 223 27.89 55.34 32.99
CA GLU A 223 28.59 54.80 31.82
C GLU A 223 28.55 53.26 31.77
N GLU A 224 28.38 52.60 32.92
CA GLU A 224 28.37 51.13 33.02
C GLU A 224 27.04 50.50 32.56
N LEU A 225 25.94 51.27 32.54
CA LEU A 225 24.66 50.85 31.96
C LEU A 225 24.68 50.82 30.42
N SER A 226 25.57 51.60 29.77
CA SER A 226 25.78 51.54 28.32
C SER A 226 26.62 50.32 27.92
N ALA A 227 27.57 49.91 28.76
CA ALA A 227 28.50 48.80 28.47
C ALA A 227 27.93 47.41 28.78
N LEU A 228 26.97 47.28 29.71
CA LEU A 228 26.30 46.01 30.01
C LEU A 228 25.18 45.63 29.01
N MET A 229 24.84 46.51 28.06
CA MET A 229 23.73 46.29 27.12
C MET A 229 24.15 45.82 25.71
N GLU A 230 25.46 45.72 25.42
CA GLU A 230 25.98 45.21 24.12
C GLU A 230 26.33 43.70 24.13
N ALA A 231 26.24 43.02 25.28
CA ALA A 231 26.56 41.61 25.40
C ALA A 231 25.30 40.73 25.57
N SER A 232 24.48 40.64 24.51
CA SER A 232 23.46 39.58 24.38
C SER A 232 23.10 39.38 22.91
N SER A 233 24.02 38.79 22.16
CA SER A 233 23.71 38.15 20.87
C SER A 233 23.05 36.79 21.13
N PRO A 234 21.82 36.50 20.67
CA PRO A 234 21.41 35.13 20.44
C PRO A 234 21.98 34.70 19.09
N SER A 235 23.07 33.94 19.18
CA SER A 235 23.49 33.01 18.16
C SER A 235 22.35 32.05 17.81
N THR A 236 22.24 31.76 16.51
CA THR A 236 21.50 30.65 15.90
C THR A 236 20.02 30.87 15.57
N SER A 237 19.78 31.52 14.43
CA SER A 237 18.58 31.26 13.62
C SER A 237 18.47 29.75 13.31
N PRO A 238 17.30 29.11 13.47
CA PRO A 238 17.06 27.81 12.87
C PRO A 238 17.09 27.99 11.36
N ARG A 239 18.02 27.32 10.68
CA ARG A 239 17.94 27.11 9.23
C ARG A 239 16.66 26.34 8.93
N PHE A 240 15.60 27.06 8.58
CA PHE A 240 14.56 26.52 7.70
C PHE A 240 15.26 26.14 6.39
N ARG A 241 15.35 24.84 6.10
CA ARG A 241 15.61 24.35 4.75
C ARG A 241 14.37 24.66 3.91
N PRO A 242 14.45 25.47 2.85
CA PRO A 242 13.50 25.34 1.77
C PRO A 242 13.81 24.01 1.09
N ASP A 243 12.80 23.14 1.01
CA ASP A 243 12.76 22.09 0.00
C ASP A 243 13.02 22.74 -1.36
N GLN A 244 14.19 22.48 -1.93
CA GLN A 244 14.38 22.47 -3.37
C GLN A 244 14.55 21.02 -3.78
N GLN A 245 13.49 20.50 -4.40
CA GLN A 245 13.61 19.46 -5.40
C GLN A 245 14.66 19.92 -6.42
N ILE A 246 15.79 19.23 -6.43
CA ILE A 246 16.52 19.00 -7.66
C ILE A 246 16.37 17.50 -7.89
N ASN A 247 15.70 17.17 -8.99
CA ASN A 247 15.74 15.86 -9.61
C ASN A 247 17.22 15.54 -9.87
N GLU A 248 17.82 14.76 -8.99
CA GLU A 248 18.92 13.90 -9.37
C GLU A 248 18.29 12.58 -9.82
N ASP A 249 18.50 12.26 -11.10
CA ASP A 249 18.20 10.94 -11.63
C ASP A 249 18.76 9.87 -10.69
N PRO A 250 18.00 8.81 -10.35
CA PRO A 250 18.47 7.80 -9.44
C PRO A 250 19.76 7.18 -10.01
N PRO A 251 20.82 7.07 -9.19
CA PRO A 251 22.07 6.46 -9.62
C PRO A 251 21.79 5.02 -10.08
N VAL A 252 22.59 4.61 -11.06
CA VAL A 252 22.58 3.32 -11.76
C VAL A 252 22.81 2.17 -10.76
N ASP A 253 21.79 1.83 -9.97
CA ASP A 253 21.65 0.58 -9.21
C ASP A 253 20.20 0.37 -8.72
N SER A 254 19.23 0.89 -9.47
CA SER A 254 17.80 0.89 -9.17
C SER A 254 17.11 -0.44 -9.45
N ARG A 255 17.73 -1.57 -9.06
CA ARG A 255 16.95 -2.79 -8.87
C ARG A 255 16.28 -2.69 -7.50
N PRO A 256 14.94 -2.79 -7.41
CA PRO A 256 14.29 -2.93 -6.11
C PRO A 256 14.88 -4.15 -5.43
N PHE A 257 15.44 -3.97 -4.23
CA PHE A 257 15.91 -5.10 -3.44
C PHE A 257 14.70 -5.93 -3.07
N ILE A 258 14.63 -7.17 -3.52
CA ILE A 258 13.54 -8.09 -3.21
C ILE A 258 14.09 -9.16 -2.28
N MET A 259 13.53 -9.25 -1.07
CA MET A 259 13.86 -10.35 -0.17
C MET A 259 13.45 -11.68 -0.79
N HIS A 260 14.32 -12.68 -0.72
CA HIS A 260 14.03 -14.02 -1.20
C HIS A 260 12.83 -14.58 -0.43
N PRO A 261 11.78 -15.05 -1.14
CA PRO A 261 10.54 -15.47 -0.51
C PRO A 261 10.70 -16.77 0.28
N LYS A 262 11.68 -17.61 -0.09
CA LYS A 262 11.98 -18.89 0.59
C LYS A 262 13.48 -19.13 0.59
N HIS A 263 14.06 -19.23 1.79
CA HIS A 263 15.46 -19.59 1.96
C HIS A 263 15.61 -21.09 2.12
N ALA A 264 16.58 -21.67 1.40
CA ALA A 264 16.91 -23.09 1.52
C ALA A 264 17.54 -23.44 2.88
N SER A 265 18.14 -22.46 3.56
CA SER A 265 18.84 -22.59 4.83
C SER A 265 18.79 -21.31 5.67
N ILE A 266 19.04 -21.41 6.98
CA ILE A 266 19.27 -20.23 7.84
C ILE A 266 20.54 -19.50 7.40
N HIS A 267 21.54 -20.23 6.92
CA HIS A 267 22.75 -19.64 6.33
C HIS A 267 22.43 -18.67 5.20
N ASN A 268 21.62 -19.07 4.22
CA ASN A 268 21.23 -18.19 3.12
C ASN A 268 20.42 -16.97 3.61
N MET A 269 19.58 -17.18 4.61
CA MET A 269 18.80 -16.12 5.24
C MET A 269 19.69 -15.08 5.93
N TYR A 270 20.71 -15.54 6.66
CA TYR A 270 21.70 -14.67 7.31
C TYR A 270 22.55 -13.92 6.28
N CYS A 271 23.01 -14.61 5.23
CA CYS A 271 23.78 -13.99 4.17
C CYS A 271 22.99 -12.89 3.44
N GLU A 272 21.72 -13.11 3.12
CA GLU A 272 20.87 -12.05 2.54
C GLU A 272 20.63 -10.90 3.53
N TRP A 273 20.42 -11.22 4.80
CA TRP A 273 20.15 -10.21 5.84
C TRP A 273 21.33 -9.26 6.04
N HIS A 274 22.57 -9.78 5.96
CA HIS A 274 23.81 -9.02 6.17
C HIS A 274 24.55 -8.62 4.88
N GLY A 275 24.06 -9.01 3.71
CA GLY A 275 24.70 -8.72 2.42
C GLY A 275 26.01 -9.48 2.20
N ILE A 276 26.08 -10.74 2.65
CA ILE A 276 27.22 -11.64 2.52
C ILE A 276 26.97 -12.58 1.32
N SER A 277 28.05 -13.02 0.64
CA SER A 277 27.97 -13.97 -0.47
C SER A 277 27.09 -15.20 -0.12
N PRO A 278 26.14 -15.59 -0.99
CA PRO A 278 25.97 -15.18 -2.39
C PRO A 278 25.14 -13.89 -2.60
N PHE A 279 24.64 -13.26 -1.53
CA PHE A 279 23.78 -12.07 -1.58
C PHE A 279 24.56 -10.79 -1.33
N ALA A 280 25.79 -10.71 -1.85
CA ALA A 280 26.63 -9.53 -1.68
C ALA A 280 25.93 -8.29 -2.26
N ASP A 281 25.76 -7.28 -1.42
CA ASP A 281 25.07 -6.03 -1.75
C ASP A 281 25.92 -4.86 -1.28
N PRO A 282 26.19 -3.84 -2.12
CA PRO A 282 26.93 -2.64 -1.73
C PRO A 282 26.38 -1.96 -0.46
N GLN A 283 25.08 -2.15 -0.19
CA GLN A 283 24.42 -1.56 0.96
C GLN A 283 24.43 -2.44 2.22
N GLY A 284 25.11 -3.60 2.23
CA GLY A 284 25.23 -4.48 3.41
C GLY A 284 23.94 -5.23 3.75
N GLY A 285 23.17 -5.60 2.72
CA GLY A 285 21.92 -6.35 2.84
C GLY A 285 20.84 -5.58 3.59
N VAL A 286 19.87 -6.32 4.15
CA VAL A 286 18.74 -5.73 4.87
C VAL A 286 19.21 -4.88 6.07
N VAL A 287 20.23 -5.33 6.80
CA VAL A 287 20.78 -4.62 7.96
C VAL A 287 21.38 -3.27 7.55
N GLY A 288 22.23 -3.24 6.53
CA GLY A 288 22.87 -2.00 6.12
C GLY A 288 21.87 -1.03 5.48
N ARG A 289 20.90 -1.51 4.70
CA ARG A 289 19.79 -0.69 4.17
C ARG A 289 18.91 -0.09 5.27
N ASN A 290 18.67 -0.83 6.36
CA ASN A 290 17.97 -0.31 7.53
C ASN A 290 18.72 0.83 8.21
N LYS A 291 20.06 0.75 8.23
CA LYS A 291 20.92 1.79 8.76
C LYS A 291 20.94 3.03 7.88
N THR A 292 20.95 2.86 6.56
CA THR A 292 21.04 3.98 5.59
C THR A 292 19.70 4.68 5.33
N HIS A 293 18.62 3.91 5.16
CA HIS A 293 17.33 4.42 4.68
C HIS A 293 16.17 4.29 5.70
N GLY A 294 16.45 3.75 6.89
CA GLY A 294 15.43 3.56 7.93
C GLY A 294 14.35 2.54 7.55
N ASN A 295 13.08 2.86 7.82
CA ASN A 295 11.95 1.97 7.54
C ASN A 295 11.25 2.24 6.19
N LYS A 296 11.48 3.40 5.57
CA LYS A 296 10.72 3.85 4.37
C LYS A 296 10.98 2.99 3.14
N TRP A 297 12.17 2.44 3.00
CA TRP A 297 12.55 1.62 1.84
C TRP A 297 11.89 0.23 1.82
N ARG A 298 11.26 -0.20 2.93
CA ARG A 298 10.61 -1.51 3.05
C ARG A 298 9.13 -1.51 2.69
N ASN A 299 8.61 -0.42 2.11
CA ASN A 299 7.18 -0.29 1.79
C ASN A 299 6.68 -1.38 0.83
N GLU A 300 7.58 -1.92 -0.01
CA GLU A 300 7.27 -2.96 -0.98
C GLU A 300 7.41 -4.39 -0.41
N PHE A 301 7.87 -4.53 0.84
CA PHE A 301 8.08 -5.85 1.44
C PHE A 301 6.79 -6.42 2.00
N ASN A 302 6.68 -7.75 1.93
CA ASN A 302 5.69 -8.43 2.74
C ASN A 302 6.02 -8.22 4.24
N PRO A 303 5.19 -7.49 5.00
CA PRO A 303 5.51 -7.11 6.37
C PRO A 303 5.61 -8.33 7.29
N ASN A 304 4.87 -9.40 6.99
CA ASN A 304 4.92 -10.65 7.75
C ASN A 304 6.22 -11.42 7.48
N HIS A 305 6.68 -11.43 6.23
CA HIS A 305 7.96 -12.06 5.86
C HIS A 305 9.10 -11.36 6.58
N TYR A 306 9.21 -10.05 6.40
CA TYR A 306 10.23 -9.22 7.05
C TYR A 306 10.21 -9.39 8.57
N SER A 307 9.03 -9.32 9.20
CA SER A 307 8.90 -9.44 10.65
C SER A 307 9.38 -10.79 11.17
N ARG A 308 9.07 -11.89 10.48
CA ARG A 308 9.49 -13.24 10.89
C ARG A 308 10.98 -13.43 10.68
N THR A 309 11.52 -13.05 9.53
CA THR A 309 12.97 -13.10 9.26
C THR A 309 13.74 -12.28 10.30
N SER A 310 13.29 -11.05 10.59
CA SER A 310 13.91 -10.22 11.63
C SER A 310 13.92 -10.89 13.00
N ARG A 311 12.85 -11.61 13.37
CA ARG A 311 12.81 -12.34 14.64
C ARG A 311 13.78 -13.52 14.67
N ILE A 312 13.90 -14.26 13.57
CA ILE A 312 14.86 -15.35 13.45
C ILE A 312 16.29 -14.81 13.56
N MET A 313 16.60 -13.69 12.89
CA MET A 313 17.91 -13.05 12.99
C MET A 313 18.22 -12.55 14.40
N LYS A 314 17.22 -12.02 15.12
CA LYS A 314 17.40 -11.69 16.55
C LYS A 314 17.74 -12.90 17.41
N ALA A 315 17.21 -14.08 17.08
CA ALA A 315 17.57 -15.31 17.79
C ALA A 315 19.02 -15.75 17.45
N VAL A 316 19.45 -15.58 16.19
CA VAL A 316 20.86 -15.77 15.80
C VAL A 316 21.76 -14.83 16.59
N ASP A 317 21.46 -13.53 16.61
CA ASP A 317 22.21 -12.52 17.37
C ASP A 317 22.24 -12.83 18.87
N HIS A 318 21.13 -13.36 19.41
CA HIS A 318 21.06 -13.79 20.80
C HIS A 318 22.01 -14.96 21.08
N ILE A 319 22.04 -16.00 20.23
CA ILE A 319 22.96 -17.14 20.38
C ILE A 319 24.42 -16.69 20.24
N ILE A 320 24.72 -15.82 19.28
CA ILE A 320 26.06 -15.23 19.11
C ILE A 320 26.49 -14.54 20.40
N SER A 321 25.59 -13.76 21.00
CA SER A 321 25.86 -12.97 22.20
C SER A 321 25.91 -13.81 23.48
N SER A 322 25.03 -14.80 23.63
CA SER A 322 24.91 -15.62 24.86
C SER A 322 26.01 -16.66 24.96
N ASP A 323 26.35 -17.29 23.83
CA ASP A 323 27.23 -18.45 23.79
C ASP A 323 28.63 -18.09 23.25
N ASN A 324 28.87 -16.81 22.95
CA ASN A 324 30.11 -16.28 22.37
C ASN A 324 30.57 -17.06 21.12
N LEU A 325 29.61 -17.43 20.27
CA LEU A 325 29.84 -18.21 19.06
C LEU A 325 30.04 -17.30 17.85
N THR A 326 30.78 -17.80 16.86
CA THR A 326 30.77 -17.18 15.53
C THR A 326 29.38 -17.29 14.90
N TRP A 327 29.03 -16.37 14.00
CA TRP A 327 27.73 -16.40 13.34
C TRP A 327 27.50 -17.70 12.55
N GLN A 328 28.56 -18.29 11.98
CA GLN A 328 28.47 -19.57 11.28
C GLN A 328 28.04 -20.70 12.23
N ASN A 329 28.59 -20.72 13.46
CA ASN A 329 28.24 -21.72 14.45
C ASN A 329 26.84 -21.49 15.03
N ALA A 330 26.44 -20.24 15.22
CA ALA A 330 25.09 -19.90 15.66
C ALA A 330 24.03 -20.30 14.62
N VAL A 331 24.29 -20.03 13.34
CA VAL A 331 23.45 -20.46 12.22
C VAL A 331 23.40 -21.99 12.13
N ALA A 332 24.54 -22.68 12.21
CA ALA A 332 24.61 -24.14 12.15
C ALA A 332 23.79 -24.81 13.26
N ARG A 333 23.71 -24.19 14.45
CA ARG A 333 22.88 -24.67 15.56
C ARG A 333 21.38 -24.55 15.29
N LEU A 334 20.96 -23.55 14.51
CA LEU A 334 19.55 -23.33 14.16
C LEU A 334 19.11 -24.09 12.91
N GLU A 335 20.04 -24.58 12.09
CA GLU A 335 19.73 -25.29 10.85
C GLU A 335 18.83 -26.53 11.07
N PRO A 336 19.09 -27.41 12.07
CA PRO A 336 18.21 -28.56 12.34
C PRO A 336 16.80 -28.15 12.79
N LEU A 337 16.67 -27.03 13.50
CA LEU A 337 15.36 -26.46 13.87
C LEU A 337 14.61 -25.96 12.63
N TYR A 338 15.32 -25.34 11.70
CA TYR A 338 14.74 -24.86 10.46
C TYR A 338 14.27 -26.00 9.56
N ASP A 339 15.03 -27.09 9.46
CA ASP A 339 14.61 -28.31 8.77
C ASP A 339 13.39 -28.96 9.43
N ARG A 340 13.36 -29.10 10.76
CA ARG A 340 12.18 -29.58 11.51
C ARG A 340 10.94 -28.71 11.29
N SER A 341 11.12 -27.41 11.09
CA SER A 341 10.02 -26.48 10.80
C SER A 341 9.44 -26.65 9.38
N GLY A 342 10.04 -27.50 8.54
CA GLY A 342 9.72 -27.60 7.11
C GLY A 342 10.09 -26.34 6.35
N LYS A 343 11.16 -25.64 6.79
CA LYS A 343 11.64 -24.38 6.22
C LYS A 343 10.57 -23.28 6.19
N SER A 344 9.69 -23.29 7.20
CA SER A 344 8.60 -22.32 7.35
C SER A 344 8.98 -21.28 8.39
N LEU A 345 9.07 -20.00 8.01
CA LEU A 345 9.42 -18.93 8.95
C LEU A 345 8.44 -18.82 10.12
N SER A 346 7.15 -19.11 9.91
CA SER A 346 6.16 -19.07 10.99
C SER A 346 6.43 -20.17 12.03
N LYS A 347 6.59 -21.41 11.56
CA LYS A 347 6.88 -22.56 12.44
C LYS A 347 8.24 -22.42 13.11
N MET A 348 9.23 -21.86 12.41
CA MET A 348 10.55 -21.59 12.97
C MET A 348 10.46 -20.58 14.12
N VAL A 349 9.69 -19.50 13.96
CA VAL A 349 9.50 -18.51 15.04
C VAL A 349 8.78 -19.12 16.25
N GLU A 350 7.83 -20.03 16.04
CA GLU A 350 7.17 -20.79 17.12
C GLU A 350 8.17 -21.68 17.87
N LEU A 351 8.95 -22.49 17.14
CA LEU A 351 10.00 -23.32 17.72
C LEU A 351 11.04 -22.51 18.50
N LEU A 352 11.44 -21.34 17.99
CA LEU A 352 12.37 -20.45 18.68
C LEU A 352 11.79 -19.85 19.97
N VAL A 353 10.47 -19.67 20.06
CA VAL A 353 9.81 -19.26 21.30
C VAL A 353 9.77 -20.44 22.28
N ASP A 354 9.49 -21.65 21.81
CA ASP A 354 9.44 -22.86 22.63
C ASP A 354 10.81 -23.23 23.21
N GLU A 355 11.89 -23.01 22.44
CA GLU A 355 13.29 -23.18 22.87
C GLU A 355 13.78 -22.02 23.78
N GLY A 356 12.93 -21.03 24.08
CA GLY A 356 13.26 -19.91 24.96
C GLY A 356 14.19 -18.85 24.34
N LEU A 357 14.51 -18.95 23.06
CA LEU A 357 15.38 -18.02 22.33
C LEU A 357 14.67 -16.72 21.94
N LEU A 358 13.33 -16.71 21.97
CA LEU A 358 12.51 -15.54 21.71
C LEU A 358 11.45 -15.37 22.80
N THR A 359 11.23 -14.12 23.23
CA THR A 359 10.14 -13.80 24.14
C THR A 359 8.78 -13.92 23.46
N LYS A 360 7.80 -14.51 24.15
CA LYS A 360 6.41 -14.57 23.69
C LYS A 360 5.83 -13.16 23.68
N GLY A 361 5.49 -12.65 22.50
CA GLY A 361 4.90 -11.32 22.37
C GLY A 361 3.58 -11.23 23.13
N LYS A 362 3.40 -10.17 23.94
CA LYS A 362 2.12 -9.89 24.60
C LYS A 362 1.02 -9.77 23.51
N PRO A 363 -0.15 -10.40 23.68
CA PRO A 363 -1.22 -10.28 22.70
C PRO A 363 -1.60 -8.81 22.50
N ARG A 364 -1.56 -8.34 21.25
CA ARG A 364 -2.01 -6.99 20.87
C ARG A 364 -3.51 -6.88 21.20
N GLY A 365 -3.84 -6.19 22.29
CA GLY A 365 -5.23 -5.95 22.72
C GLY A 365 -5.43 -5.83 24.24
N ALA A 366 -4.50 -6.31 25.06
CA ALA A 366 -4.68 -6.30 26.52
C ALA A 366 -4.79 -4.89 27.13
N LYS A 367 -4.14 -3.88 26.52
CA LYS A 367 -4.21 -2.48 27.00
C LYS A 367 -5.57 -1.81 26.82
N ARG A 368 -6.37 -2.20 25.81
CA ARG A 368 -7.72 -1.61 25.63
C ARG A 368 -8.72 -2.17 26.64
N LYS A 369 -8.65 -3.47 26.95
CA LYS A 369 -9.52 -4.09 27.96
C LYS A 369 -9.23 -3.65 29.40
N ALA A 370 -7.98 -3.32 29.75
CA ALA A 370 -7.67 -2.84 31.10
C ALA A 370 -8.22 -1.43 31.36
N ILE A 371 -8.22 -0.57 30.35
CA ILE A 371 -8.76 0.80 30.42
C ILE A 371 -10.30 0.78 30.42
N GLU A 372 -10.92 -0.10 29.64
CA GLU A 372 -12.39 -0.28 29.62
C GLU A 372 -12.94 -1.01 30.86
N ALA A 373 -12.11 -1.75 31.60
CA ALA A 373 -12.54 -2.53 32.78
C ALA A 373 -12.33 -1.79 34.13
N GLY A 374 -11.84 -0.55 34.13
CA GLY A 374 -11.71 0.25 35.35
C GLY A 374 -10.80 -0.38 36.43
N ILE A 375 -9.83 -1.21 36.05
CA ILE A 375 -8.88 -1.79 37.00
C ILE A 375 -7.73 -0.81 37.16
N GLY A 376 -7.66 -0.19 38.34
CA GLY A 376 -6.61 0.74 38.72
C GLY A 376 -5.21 0.17 38.47
N VAL A 377 -4.38 0.97 37.83
CA VAL A 377 -2.95 0.69 37.70
C VAL A 377 -2.30 1.05 39.03
N GLU A 378 -2.15 0.06 39.90
CA GLU A 378 -1.13 0.10 40.95
C GLU A 378 -0.07 -0.96 40.64
N ASN A 379 1.15 -0.45 40.45
CA ASN A 379 2.45 -1.13 40.47
C ASN A 379 2.62 -2.42 39.64
N ILE A 380 3.11 -2.28 38.40
CA ILE A 380 4.21 -3.10 37.82
C ILE A 380 5.03 -2.26 36.84
#